data_AF-Q0U517-F1
#
_entry.id   AF-Q0U517-F1
#
_cell.length_a   1.000
_cell.length_b   1.000
_cell.length_c   1.000
_cell.angle_alpha   90.00
_cell.angle_beta   90.00
_cell.angle_gamma   90.00
#
_symmetry.space_group_name_H-M   'P 1'
#
loop_
_entity.id
_entity.type
_entity.pdbx_description
1 polymer ?
#
loop_
_entity_poly.entity_id
_entity_poly.type
_entity_poly.pdbx_seq_one_letter_code
_entity_poly.pdbx_strand_id
1 'polypeptide(L)'
;MPETYDHDDLRGFGATDKPPASDGYDGHTNANDMAELMNQLDQKKFAVHGEDRGGTYAFCLAGLYPDRVTHLSFCEMMLSEKLTEQSFFTRDNISAQYNQKGVWNWHIPFFWMPHVPEMLIQGKEEEFWTHFMKAECYNPSALDQVAVNEWVRCSKAPGGLRGILETYRSHWVNVDVEKEILDKGKLKCKVMTVGAPE
;
A
#
# COMPACT_ATOMS: atom_id res chain seq x y z
N MET A 1 8.81 14.58 -26.59
CA MET A 1 9.54 13.76 -25.62
C MET A 1 8.70 12.51 -25.41
N PRO A 2 9.25 11.29 -25.47
CA PRO A 2 8.50 10.13 -24.98
C PRO A 2 8.18 10.38 -23.51
N GLU A 3 6.95 10.09 -23.09
CA GLU A 3 6.61 10.06 -21.67
C GLU A 3 7.45 8.95 -21.03
N THR A 4 8.34 9.33 -20.12
CA THR A 4 9.09 8.37 -19.30
C THR A 4 8.19 7.90 -18.18
N TYR A 5 8.01 6.58 -18.09
CA TYR A 5 7.25 5.93 -17.03
C TYR A 5 8.25 5.24 -16.12
N ASP A 6 8.57 5.89 -15.00
CA ASP A 6 9.43 5.33 -13.97
C ASP A 6 8.57 4.50 -13.00
N HIS A 7 9.01 3.27 -12.71
CA HIS A 7 8.37 2.36 -11.79
C HIS A 7 9.37 2.01 -10.70
N ASP A 8 9.06 2.40 -9.47
CA ASP A 8 9.96 2.27 -8.34
C ASP A 8 9.35 1.38 -7.25
N ASP A 9 10.20 0.58 -6.61
CA ASP A 9 9.82 -0.17 -5.41
C ASP A 9 9.80 0.78 -4.21
N LEU A 10 8.68 0.82 -3.49
CA LEU A 10 8.56 1.57 -2.24
C LEU A 10 9.57 1.07 -1.19
N ARG A 11 9.92 1.93 -0.22
CA ARG A 11 10.76 1.52 0.91
C ARG A 11 10.23 0.25 1.57
N GLY A 12 11.11 -0.71 1.83
CA GLY A 12 10.74 -2.00 2.39
C GLY A 12 10.28 -3.06 1.39
N PHE A 13 10.05 -2.71 0.12
CA PHE A 13 9.57 -3.63 -0.91
C PHE A 13 10.66 -3.94 -1.94
N GLY A 14 10.44 -5.01 -2.71
CA GLY A 14 11.25 -5.40 -3.86
C GLY A 14 12.76 -5.27 -3.66
N ALA A 15 13.40 -4.53 -4.57
CA ALA A 15 14.83 -4.24 -4.56
C ALA A 15 15.23 -3.05 -3.69
N THR A 16 14.28 -2.23 -3.23
CA THR A 16 14.56 -1.07 -2.37
C THR A 16 14.98 -1.50 -0.96
N ASP A 17 15.78 -0.65 -0.32
CA ASP A 17 16.21 -0.84 1.05
C ASP A 17 15.04 -1.11 1.99
N LYS A 18 15.31 -1.96 2.99
CA LYS A 18 14.38 -2.31 4.06
C LYS A 18 14.92 -1.68 5.35
N PRO A 19 14.73 -0.37 5.58
CA PRO A 19 15.31 0.29 6.75
C PRO A 19 14.77 -0.28 8.07
N PRO A 20 15.41 0.02 9.22
CA PRO A 20 14.85 -0.28 10.53
C PRO A 20 13.47 0.37 10.73
N ALA A 21 12.61 -0.24 11.55
CA ALA A 21 11.27 0.31 11.84
C ALA A 21 11.31 1.72 12.49
N SER A 22 12.43 2.06 13.16
CA SER A 22 12.66 3.40 13.72
C SER A 22 12.68 4.52 12.68
N ASP A 23 12.92 4.18 11.40
CA ASP A 23 13.07 5.15 10.31
C ASP A 23 11.73 5.46 9.62
N GLY A 24 10.64 4.83 10.08
CA GLY A 24 9.28 5.08 9.64
C GLY A 24 8.89 4.38 8.33
N TYR A 25 7.62 4.03 8.25
CA TYR A 25 6.95 3.47 7.06
C TYR A 25 5.62 4.17 6.77
N ASP A 26 5.40 5.33 7.38
CA ASP A 26 4.16 6.11 7.26
C ASP A 26 4.11 6.96 5.98
N GLY A 27 3.01 7.68 5.81
CA GLY A 27 2.69 8.50 4.66
C GLY A 27 3.59 9.72 4.49
N HIS A 28 4.06 10.37 5.55
CA HIS A 28 5.06 11.45 5.43
C HIS A 28 6.35 10.87 4.88
N THR A 29 6.76 9.76 5.45
CA THR A 29 8.01 9.09 5.15
C THR A 29 8.06 8.60 3.69
N ASN A 30 7.05 7.86 3.23
CA ASN A 30 6.96 7.41 1.84
C ASN A 30 6.78 8.57 0.85
N ALA A 31 5.99 9.59 1.20
CA ALA A 31 5.84 10.77 0.35
C ALA A 31 7.17 11.52 0.17
N ASN A 32 7.96 11.66 1.24
CA ASN A 32 9.26 12.32 1.17
C ASN A 32 10.24 11.53 0.31
N ASP A 33 10.30 10.20 0.44
CA ASP A 33 11.15 9.37 -0.43
C ASP A 33 10.81 9.53 -1.91
N MET A 34 9.52 9.45 -2.26
CA MET A 34 9.08 9.65 -3.64
C MET A 34 9.39 11.07 -4.14
N ALA A 35 9.19 12.09 -3.29
CA ALA A 35 9.53 13.46 -3.66
C ALA A 35 11.03 13.63 -3.93
N GLU A 36 11.89 13.07 -3.07
CA GLU A 36 13.35 13.14 -3.23
C GLU A 36 13.84 12.32 -4.40
N LEU A 37 13.26 11.16 -4.67
CA LEU A 37 13.54 10.39 -5.88
C LEU A 37 13.25 11.20 -7.14
N MET A 38 12.07 11.83 -7.20
CA MET A 38 11.72 12.68 -8.35
C MET A 38 12.60 13.94 -8.45
N ASN A 39 13.19 14.42 -7.35
CA ASN A 39 14.21 15.46 -7.40
C ASN A 39 15.50 14.95 -8.06
N GLN A 40 15.95 13.74 -7.72
CA GLN A 40 17.14 13.12 -8.31
C GLN A 40 16.98 12.81 -9.80
N LEU A 41 15.74 12.59 -10.25
CA LEU A 41 15.39 12.42 -11.66
C LEU A 41 15.15 13.76 -12.40
N ASP A 42 15.41 14.90 -11.75
CA ASP A 42 15.16 16.25 -12.26
C ASP A 42 13.68 16.54 -12.64
N GLN A 43 12.74 15.77 -12.09
CA GLN A 43 11.31 15.89 -12.36
C GLN A 43 10.60 16.77 -11.33
N LYS A 44 10.45 18.06 -11.63
CA LYS A 44 9.80 19.01 -10.70
C LYS A 44 8.30 18.82 -10.54
N LYS A 45 7.62 18.39 -11.62
CA LYS A 45 6.18 18.13 -11.66
C LYS A 45 5.89 16.84 -12.42
N PHE A 46 5.00 16.02 -11.89
CA PHE A 46 4.73 14.68 -12.44
C PHE A 46 3.30 14.24 -12.16
N ALA A 47 2.86 13.19 -12.85
CA ALA A 47 1.67 12.44 -12.48
C ALA A 47 2.10 11.27 -11.57
N VAL A 48 1.25 10.87 -10.64
CA VAL A 48 1.51 9.73 -9.76
C VAL A 48 0.35 8.74 -9.84
N HIS A 49 0.70 7.47 -9.93
CA HIS A 49 -0.22 6.36 -9.80
C HIS A 49 0.19 5.48 -8.61
N GLY A 50 -0.78 5.04 -7.80
CA GLY A 50 -0.53 4.10 -6.71
C GLY A 50 -1.58 3.00 -6.67
N GLU A 51 -1.14 1.78 -6.41
CA GLU A 51 -2.00 0.61 -6.21
C GLU A 51 -1.88 0.11 -4.77
N ASP A 52 -2.99 -0.37 -4.19
CA ASP A 52 -3.06 -0.78 -2.78
C ASP A 52 -2.45 0.32 -1.88
N ARG A 53 -1.55 0.00 -0.95
CA ARG A 53 -0.87 0.96 -0.06
C ARG A 53 -0.14 2.07 -0.82
N GLY A 54 0.32 1.81 -2.04
CA GLY A 54 0.85 2.83 -2.93
C GLY A 54 -0.14 3.95 -3.23
N GLY A 55 -1.44 3.65 -3.28
CA GLY A 55 -2.51 4.64 -3.41
C GLY A 55 -2.60 5.61 -2.24
N THR A 56 -2.51 5.11 -1.00
CA THR A 56 -2.44 5.93 0.21
C THR A 56 -1.19 6.82 0.21
N TYR A 57 -0.04 6.29 -0.16
CA TYR A 57 1.18 7.08 -0.22
C TYR A 57 1.18 8.11 -1.36
N ALA A 58 0.58 7.79 -2.50
CA ALA A 58 0.36 8.73 -3.59
C ALA A 58 -0.58 9.87 -3.18
N PHE A 59 -1.63 9.58 -2.39
CA PHE A 59 -2.46 10.60 -1.75
C PHE A 59 -1.63 11.49 -0.81
N CYS A 60 -0.79 10.89 0.05
CA CYS A 60 0.11 11.64 0.93
C CYS A 60 1.05 12.56 0.15
N LEU A 61 1.69 12.05 -0.91
CA LEU A 61 2.56 12.83 -1.80
C LEU A 61 1.82 14.01 -2.44
N ALA A 62 0.61 13.79 -2.96
CA ALA A 62 -0.21 14.85 -3.56
C ALA A 62 -0.65 15.92 -2.54
N GLY A 63 -0.92 15.52 -1.30
CA GLY A 63 -1.32 16.43 -0.23
C GLY A 63 -0.17 17.23 0.39
N LEU A 64 0.99 16.58 0.58
CA LEU A 64 2.17 17.17 1.21
C LEU A 64 3.01 17.99 0.21
N TYR A 65 3.00 17.63 -1.07
CA TYR A 65 3.73 18.32 -2.15
C TYR A 65 2.77 18.79 -3.27
N PRO A 66 1.77 19.63 -2.95
CA PRO A 66 0.65 19.94 -3.84
C PRO A 66 1.06 20.71 -5.12
N ASP A 67 2.24 21.32 -5.14
CA ASP A 67 2.74 22.04 -6.31
C ASP A 67 3.55 21.14 -7.26
N ARG A 68 3.78 19.88 -6.88
CA ARG A 68 4.53 18.88 -7.67
C ARG A 68 3.64 17.88 -8.39
N VAL A 69 2.57 17.42 -7.74
CA VAL A 69 1.67 16.43 -8.34
C VAL A 69 0.65 17.11 -9.25
N THR A 70 0.64 16.73 -10.53
CA THR A 70 -0.29 17.28 -11.54
C THR A 70 -1.57 16.46 -11.66
N HIS A 71 -1.43 15.13 -11.55
CA HIS A 71 -2.51 14.16 -11.62
C HIS A 71 -2.22 13.05 -10.60
N LEU A 72 -3.24 12.65 -9.87
CA LEU A 72 -3.23 11.51 -8.96
C LEU A 72 -4.19 10.46 -9.50
N SER A 73 -3.70 9.24 -9.67
CA SER A 73 -4.53 8.05 -9.88
C SER A 73 -4.26 7.07 -8.75
N PHE A 74 -5.29 6.44 -8.18
CA PHE A 74 -5.05 5.26 -7.35
C PHE A 74 -6.07 4.16 -7.58
N CYS A 75 -5.62 2.91 -7.43
CA CYS A 75 -6.36 1.69 -7.74
C CYS A 75 -6.49 0.79 -6.50
N GLU A 76 -7.69 0.25 -6.28
CA GLU A 76 -8.00 -0.72 -5.20
C GLU A 76 -7.49 -0.27 -3.82
N MET A 77 -7.72 0.98 -3.45
CA MET A 77 -7.29 1.48 -2.14
C MET A 77 -8.25 2.51 -1.55
N MET A 78 -8.35 2.50 -0.22
CA MET A 78 -9.04 3.50 0.59
C MET A 78 -8.08 4.19 1.56
N LEU A 79 -8.49 5.37 2.04
CA LEU A 79 -7.80 6.03 3.14
C LEU A 79 -7.90 5.20 4.45
N SER A 80 -6.89 5.34 5.30
CA SER A 80 -6.62 4.46 6.43
C SER A 80 -7.77 4.38 7.43
N GLU A 81 -8.51 5.48 7.67
CA GLU A 81 -9.67 5.46 8.58
C GLU A 81 -10.76 4.50 8.08
N LYS A 82 -11.02 4.46 6.77
CA LYS A 82 -12.05 3.58 6.20
C LYS A 82 -11.62 2.10 6.25
N LEU A 83 -10.33 1.84 6.09
CA LEU A 83 -9.75 0.49 6.26
C LEU A 83 -9.93 -0.03 7.68
N THR A 84 -9.82 0.84 8.69
CA THR A 84 -10.10 0.46 10.08
C THR A 84 -11.51 -0.12 10.22
N GLU A 85 -12.53 0.56 9.69
CA GLU A 85 -13.93 0.13 9.79
C GLU A 85 -14.17 -1.24 9.14
N GLN A 86 -13.56 -1.48 7.97
CA GLN A 86 -13.69 -2.76 7.26
C GLN A 86 -12.96 -3.91 7.94
N SER A 87 -12.01 -3.63 8.84
CA SER A 87 -11.30 -4.68 9.56
C SER A 87 -12.10 -5.27 10.73
N PHE A 88 -13.13 -4.55 11.21
CA PHE A 88 -13.87 -4.95 12.40
C PHE A 88 -14.56 -6.30 12.25
N PHE A 89 -14.57 -7.09 13.33
CA PHE A 89 -15.28 -8.36 13.39
C PHE A 89 -16.79 -8.14 13.59
N THR A 90 -17.47 -7.78 12.51
CA THR A 90 -18.92 -7.59 12.45
C THR A 90 -19.55 -8.60 11.49
N ARG A 91 -20.84 -8.91 11.67
CA ARG A 91 -21.56 -9.82 10.74
C ARG A 91 -21.51 -9.33 9.29
N ASP A 92 -21.61 -8.02 9.10
CA ASP A 92 -21.61 -7.41 7.77
C ASP A 92 -20.23 -7.57 7.12
N ASN A 93 -19.15 -7.26 7.84
CA ASN A 93 -17.79 -7.39 7.31
C ASN A 93 -17.45 -8.85 7.00
N ILE A 94 -17.63 -9.79 7.96
CA ILE A 94 -17.25 -11.21 7.76
C ILE A 94 -18.05 -11.91 6.66
N SER A 95 -19.22 -11.37 6.29
CA SER A 95 -20.06 -11.91 5.22
C SER A 95 -19.97 -11.10 3.94
N ALA A 96 -19.22 -9.99 3.90
CA ALA A 96 -19.14 -9.10 2.75
C ALA A 96 -18.69 -9.85 1.49
N GLN A 97 -17.63 -10.66 1.60
CA GLN A 97 -17.09 -11.42 0.48
C GLN A 97 -18.06 -12.50 -0.02
N TYR A 98 -18.76 -13.18 0.91
CA TYR A 98 -19.80 -14.15 0.54
C TYR A 98 -20.99 -13.48 -0.16
N ASN A 99 -21.32 -12.25 0.25
CA ASN A 99 -22.44 -11.49 -0.28
C ASN A 99 -22.08 -10.66 -1.51
N GLN A 100 -20.83 -10.66 -1.99
CA GLN A 100 -20.33 -9.83 -3.09
C GLN A 100 -20.61 -8.34 -2.86
N LYS A 101 -20.17 -7.84 -1.70
CA LYS A 101 -20.35 -6.44 -1.26
C LYS A 101 -19.07 -5.84 -0.67
N GLY A 102 -17.91 -6.39 -0.99
CA GLY A 102 -16.62 -6.03 -0.39
C GLY A 102 -15.86 -7.25 0.17
N VAL A 103 -14.61 -7.03 0.55
CA VAL A 103 -13.79 -8.02 1.27
C VAL A 103 -13.64 -7.67 2.75
N TRP A 104 -13.60 -8.68 3.61
CA TRP A 104 -13.26 -8.47 5.03
C TRP A 104 -11.76 -8.25 5.18
N ASN A 105 -11.36 -7.05 5.58
CA ASN A 105 -9.95 -6.68 5.79
C ASN A 105 -9.40 -7.16 7.14
N TRP A 106 -9.55 -8.47 7.42
CA TRP A 106 -9.06 -9.13 8.63
C TRP A 106 -7.53 -9.05 8.79
N HIS A 107 -6.82 -8.93 7.68
CA HIS A 107 -5.37 -8.93 7.64
C HIS A 107 -4.77 -7.63 8.22
N ILE A 108 -5.53 -6.54 8.25
CA ILE A 108 -5.11 -5.25 8.81
C ILE A 108 -4.67 -5.39 10.29
N PRO A 109 -5.54 -5.83 11.22
CA PRO A 109 -5.16 -6.02 12.62
C PRO A 109 -4.16 -7.17 12.79
N PHE A 110 -4.21 -8.20 11.92
CA PHE A 110 -3.25 -9.29 11.96
C PHE A 110 -1.82 -8.79 11.72
N PHE A 111 -1.58 -8.11 10.61
CA PHE A 111 -0.26 -7.58 10.25
C PHE A 111 0.21 -6.44 11.17
N TRP A 112 -0.71 -5.73 11.82
CA TRP A 112 -0.37 -4.74 12.83
C TRP A 112 0.28 -5.36 14.08
N MET A 113 -0.09 -6.59 14.46
CA MET A 113 0.44 -7.21 15.68
C MET A 113 1.98 -7.38 15.63
N PRO A 114 2.71 -6.96 16.67
CA PRO A 114 4.13 -7.24 16.77
C PRO A 114 4.41 -8.74 16.89
N HIS A 115 5.40 -9.23 16.15
CA HIS A 115 5.98 -10.58 16.21
C HIS A 115 5.07 -11.75 15.78
N VAL A 116 3.74 -11.63 15.87
CA VAL A 116 2.81 -12.71 15.54
C VAL A 116 2.82 -13.05 14.05
N PRO A 117 2.71 -12.08 13.12
CA PRO A 117 2.79 -12.37 11.69
C PRO A 117 4.14 -12.94 11.30
N GLU A 118 5.24 -12.39 11.82
CA GLU A 118 6.59 -12.90 11.56
C GLU A 118 6.70 -14.37 11.99
N MET A 119 6.24 -14.70 13.21
CA MET A 119 6.26 -16.06 13.73
C MET A 119 5.48 -17.05 12.85
N LEU A 120 4.37 -16.62 12.23
CA LEU A 120 3.48 -17.51 11.48
C LEU A 120 3.83 -17.59 9.99
N ILE A 121 4.38 -16.52 9.41
CA ILE A 121 4.67 -16.42 7.98
C ILE A 121 6.10 -16.87 7.67
N GLN A 122 7.06 -16.64 8.58
CA GLN A 122 8.46 -16.97 8.32
C GLN A 122 8.64 -18.48 8.09
N GLY A 123 9.27 -18.83 6.96
CA GLY A 123 9.43 -20.21 6.50
C GLY A 123 8.19 -20.82 5.83
N LYS A 124 7.10 -20.06 5.71
CA LYS A 124 5.84 -20.43 5.03
C LYS A 124 5.36 -19.33 4.07
N GLU A 125 6.29 -18.50 3.59
CA GLU A 125 5.97 -17.32 2.81
C GLU A 125 5.24 -17.69 1.51
N GLU A 126 5.65 -18.77 0.85
CA GLU A 126 5.03 -19.24 -0.39
C GLU A 126 3.57 -19.66 -0.16
N GLU A 127 3.32 -20.48 0.85
CA GLU A 127 1.98 -20.95 1.18
C GLU A 127 1.07 -19.79 1.62
N PHE A 128 1.58 -18.92 2.49
CA PHE A 128 0.83 -17.79 3.00
C PHE A 128 0.47 -16.81 1.88
N TRP A 129 1.46 -16.33 1.12
CA TRP A 129 1.22 -15.31 0.10
C TRP A 129 0.46 -15.85 -1.11
N THR A 130 0.68 -17.10 -1.51
CA THR A 130 -0.13 -17.72 -2.58
C THR A 130 -1.59 -17.85 -2.17
N HIS A 131 -1.87 -18.25 -0.92
CA HIS A 131 -3.23 -18.30 -0.40
C HIS A 131 -3.86 -16.92 -0.35
N PHE A 132 -3.12 -15.94 0.21
CA PHE A 132 -3.56 -14.56 0.34
C PHE A 132 -3.92 -13.94 -1.02
N MET A 133 -3.01 -13.97 -1.99
CA MET A 133 -3.26 -13.43 -3.34
C MET A 133 -4.48 -14.08 -4.01
N LYS A 134 -4.66 -15.40 -3.85
CA LYS A 134 -5.84 -16.10 -4.40
C LYS A 134 -7.14 -15.69 -3.73
N ALA A 135 -7.12 -15.41 -2.43
CA ALA A 135 -8.30 -14.99 -1.69
C ALA A 135 -8.74 -13.57 -2.05
N GLU A 136 -7.79 -12.70 -2.40
CA GLU A 136 -8.01 -11.30 -2.78
C GLU A 136 -8.26 -11.10 -4.29
N CYS A 137 -8.11 -12.15 -5.12
CA CYS A 137 -8.33 -12.07 -6.57
C CYS A 137 -9.74 -12.52 -6.98
N TYR A 138 -10.43 -11.72 -7.79
CA TYR A 138 -11.68 -12.15 -8.43
C TYR A 138 -11.50 -13.41 -9.31
N ASN A 139 -10.39 -13.48 -10.07
CA ASN A 139 -10.02 -14.66 -10.86
C ASN A 139 -8.68 -15.24 -10.37
N PRO A 140 -8.68 -16.22 -9.44
CA PRO A 140 -7.45 -16.82 -8.92
C PRO A 140 -6.62 -17.55 -9.97
N SER A 141 -7.20 -17.92 -11.12
CA SER A 141 -6.48 -18.55 -12.23
C SER A 141 -5.69 -17.55 -13.09
N ALA A 142 -5.88 -16.25 -12.88
CA ALA A 142 -5.09 -15.21 -13.55
C ALA A 142 -3.73 -14.94 -12.89
N LEU A 143 -3.47 -15.51 -11.70
CA LEU A 143 -2.19 -15.35 -11.02
C LEU A 143 -1.08 -16.08 -11.77
N ASP A 144 -0.16 -15.31 -12.36
CA ASP A 144 1.05 -15.83 -12.97
C ASP A 144 2.01 -16.36 -11.89
N GLN A 145 2.44 -17.61 -12.04
CA GLN A 145 3.37 -18.24 -11.11
C GLN A 145 4.73 -17.53 -11.08
N VAL A 146 5.15 -16.88 -12.17
CA VAL A 146 6.39 -16.09 -12.18
C VAL A 146 6.28 -14.91 -11.22
N ALA A 147 5.15 -14.21 -11.24
CA ALA A 147 4.89 -13.09 -10.32
C ALA A 147 4.79 -13.55 -8.86
N VAL A 148 4.10 -14.67 -8.60
CA VAL A 148 4.03 -15.28 -7.26
C VAL A 148 5.43 -15.61 -6.74
N ASN A 149 6.27 -16.26 -7.57
CA ASN A 149 7.63 -16.62 -7.18
C ASN A 149 8.47 -15.38 -6.85
N GLU A 150 8.33 -14.29 -7.61
CA GLU A 150 9.05 -13.06 -7.37
C GLU A 150 8.60 -12.38 -6.07
N TRP A 151 7.29 -12.30 -5.83
CA TRP A 151 6.74 -11.81 -4.56
C TRP A 151 7.29 -12.60 -3.37
N VAL A 152 7.26 -13.93 -3.46
CA VAL A 152 7.78 -14.83 -2.43
C VAL A 152 9.28 -14.61 -2.22
N ARG A 153 10.07 -14.52 -3.29
CA ARG A 153 11.52 -14.25 -3.21
C ARG A 153 11.80 -12.93 -2.47
N CYS A 154 11.07 -11.87 -2.80
CA CYS A 154 11.22 -10.56 -2.17
C CYS A 154 10.80 -10.56 -0.70
N SER A 155 9.69 -11.22 -0.36
CA SER A 155 9.20 -11.33 1.03
C SER A 155 10.17 -12.12 1.93
N LYS A 156 10.87 -13.12 1.37
CA LYS A 156 11.88 -13.94 2.06
C LYS A 156 13.23 -13.25 2.24
N ALA A 157 13.49 -12.16 1.51
CA ALA A 157 14.73 -11.42 1.65
C ALA A 157 14.88 -10.87 3.08
N PRO A 158 16.11 -10.67 3.60
CA PRO A 158 16.32 -10.06 4.91
C PRO A 158 15.56 -8.73 5.05
N GLY A 159 14.64 -8.66 6.02
CA GLY A 159 13.78 -7.50 6.23
C GLY A 159 12.59 -7.37 5.27
N GLY A 160 12.36 -8.32 4.35
CA GLY A 160 11.24 -8.29 3.39
C GLY A 160 9.88 -8.28 4.09
N LEU A 161 9.68 -9.19 5.06
CA LEU A 161 8.48 -9.14 5.92
C LEU A 161 8.41 -7.86 6.75
N ARG A 162 9.53 -7.26 7.17
CA ARG A 162 9.50 -6.01 7.93
C ARG A 162 8.85 -4.90 7.10
N GLY A 163 9.28 -4.68 5.85
CA GLY A 163 8.68 -3.65 5.01
C GLY A 163 7.17 -3.80 4.82
N ILE A 164 6.74 -5.03 4.57
CA ILE A 164 5.31 -5.37 4.45
C ILE A 164 4.57 -5.07 5.76
N LEU A 165 5.04 -5.57 6.90
CA LEU A 165 4.33 -5.47 8.17
C LEU A 165 4.36 -4.05 8.76
N GLU A 166 5.47 -3.33 8.60
CA GLU A 166 5.60 -1.95 9.11
C GLU A 166 4.69 -0.96 8.36
N THR A 167 4.32 -1.27 7.12
CA THR A 167 3.26 -0.54 6.40
C THR A 167 1.93 -0.61 7.16
N TYR A 168 1.58 -1.77 7.72
CA TYR A 168 0.39 -1.91 8.55
C TYR A 168 0.59 -1.32 9.94
N ARG A 169 1.76 -1.47 10.56
CA ARG A 169 2.04 -0.90 11.90
C ARG A 169 2.01 0.63 11.91
N SER A 170 2.30 1.25 10.78
CA SER A 170 2.20 2.70 10.55
C SER A 170 0.76 3.22 10.38
N HIS A 171 -0.25 2.34 10.44
CA HIS A 171 -1.66 2.68 10.15
C HIS A 171 -2.18 3.91 10.91
N TRP A 172 -1.97 3.98 12.22
CA TRP A 172 -2.48 5.12 13.00
C TRP A 172 -1.75 6.43 12.69
N VAL A 173 -0.45 6.36 12.37
CA VAL A 173 0.29 7.51 11.87
C VAL A 173 -0.31 7.94 10.53
N ASN A 174 -0.61 7.00 9.62
CA ASN A 174 -1.24 7.32 8.34
C ASN A 174 -2.61 7.97 8.50
N VAL A 175 -3.44 7.52 9.44
CA VAL A 175 -4.72 8.19 9.76
C VAL A 175 -4.48 9.66 10.11
N ASP A 176 -3.49 9.95 10.96
CA ASP A 176 -3.16 11.32 11.36
C ASP A 176 -2.62 12.16 10.19
N VAL A 177 -1.74 11.60 9.34
CA VAL A 177 -1.20 12.28 8.15
C VAL A 177 -2.30 12.59 7.14
N GLU A 178 -3.16 11.61 6.85
CA GLU A 178 -4.28 11.77 5.93
C GLU A 178 -5.24 12.85 6.45
N LYS A 179 -5.53 12.86 7.76
CA LYS A 179 -6.33 13.90 8.39
C LYS A 179 -5.68 15.28 8.26
N GLU A 180 -4.37 15.41 8.50
CA GLU A 180 -3.62 16.65 8.33
C GLU A 180 -3.79 17.22 6.91
N ILE A 181 -3.75 16.34 5.90
CA ILE A 181 -3.94 16.72 4.50
C ILE A 181 -5.38 17.17 4.24
N LEU A 182 -6.37 16.39 4.70
CA LEU A 182 -7.79 16.67 4.51
C LEU A 182 -8.22 17.97 5.19
N ASP A 183 -7.66 18.29 6.36
CA ASP A 183 -7.92 19.54 7.10
C ASP A 183 -7.44 20.78 6.34
N LYS A 184 -6.46 20.65 5.42
CA LYS A 184 -5.99 21.73 4.53
C LYS A 184 -6.91 21.93 3.32
N GLY A 185 -7.89 21.06 3.12
CA GLY A 185 -8.87 21.13 2.03
C GLY A 185 -8.60 20.14 0.90
N LYS A 186 -9.20 20.41 -0.27
CA LYS A 186 -9.13 19.51 -1.43
C LYS A 186 -7.72 19.51 -2.03
N LEU A 187 -7.31 18.35 -2.55
CA LEU A 187 -6.10 18.24 -3.38
C LEU A 187 -6.20 19.20 -4.59
N LYS A 188 -5.06 19.81 -4.96
CA LYS A 188 -4.97 20.74 -6.09
C LYS A 188 -4.92 20.05 -7.45
N CYS A 189 -4.49 18.79 -7.49
CA CYS A 189 -4.31 18.01 -8.71
C CYS A 189 -5.63 17.40 -9.19
N LYS A 190 -5.65 16.91 -10.43
CA LYS A 190 -6.77 16.10 -10.92
C LYS A 190 -6.68 14.70 -10.34
N VAL A 191 -7.81 14.14 -9.90
CA VAL A 191 -7.85 12.84 -9.23
C VAL A 191 -8.68 11.85 -10.04
N MET A 192 -8.17 10.64 -10.22
CA MET A 192 -8.87 9.47 -10.74
C MET A 192 -8.78 8.34 -9.72
N THR A 193 -9.88 7.61 -9.53
CA THR A 193 -9.91 6.43 -8.66
C THR A 193 -10.40 5.24 -9.47
N VAL A 194 -9.74 4.10 -9.32
CA VAL A 194 -10.11 2.84 -9.96
C VAL A 194 -10.40 1.83 -8.85
N GLY A 195 -11.53 1.14 -8.96
CA GLY A 195 -11.93 0.12 -8.00
C GLY A 195 -12.86 -0.89 -8.67
N ALA A 196 -12.69 -2.15 -8.31
CA ALA A 196 -13.51 -3.25 -8.75
C ALA A 196 -14.72 -3.39 -7.83
N PRO A 197 -15.88 -3.82 -8.36
CA PRO A 197 -16.97 -4.28 -7.51
C PRO A 197 -16.55 -5.61 -6.86
N GLU A 198 -16.20 -5.54 -5.59
CA GLU A 198 -15.94 -6.70 -4.71
C GLU A 198 -17.23 -7.33 -4.18
#